data_AF-A0A368A1W9-F1
#
_entry.id   AF-A0A368A1W9-F1
#
_cell.length_a   1.000
_cell.length_b   1.000
_cell.length_c   1.000
_cell.angle_alpha   90.00
_cell.angle_beta   90.00
_cell.angle_gamma   90.00
#
_symmetry.space_group_name_H-M   'P 1'
#
loop_
_entity.id
_entity.type
_entity.pdbx_description
1 polymer ?
#
loop_
_entity_poly.entity_id
_entity_poly.type
_entity_poly.pdbx_seq_one_letter_code
_entity_poly.pdbx_strand_id
1 'polypeptide(L)'
;MSYKKIRDIVARTGEYQDGHGKSKGRYVNAGSLLYNHDDKSYFILLKRTFNPAGLPASDKGESDAVVLSCFDPERSGGKGSGSYPRQLSEKGGDQSNQYGKQSSGYSHDLDDPVPF
;
A
#
# COMPACT_ATOMS: atom_id res chain seq x y z
N MET A 1 15.19 -8.81 29.42
CA MET A 1 14.62 -9.06 28.08
C MET A 1 13.46 -8.09 27.83
N SER A 2 13.78 -6.81 27.65
CA SER A 2 12.81 -5.81 27.21
C SER A 2 12.82 -5.73 25.69
N TYR A 3 11.82 -6.31 25.04
CA TYR A 3 11.62 -6.21 23.59
C TYR A 3 10.42 -5.34 23.27
N LYS A 4 10.56 -4.51 22.23
CA LYS A 4 9.47 -3.65 21.72
C LYS A 4 9.25 -3.90 20.25
N LYS A 5 8.00 -4.15 19.86
CA LYS A 5 7.63 -4.17 18.43
C LYS A 5 7.80 -2.76 17.86
N ILE A 6 8.59 -2.65 16.80
CA ILE A 6 8.87 -1.38 16.13
C ILE A 6 8.25 -1.29 14.74
N ARG A 7 8.06 -2.41 14.03
CA ARG A 7 7.48 -2.45 12.67
C ARG A 7 6.65 -3.70 12.45
N ASP A 8 5.68 -3.58 11.55
CA ASP A 8 4.97 -4.70 10.94
C ASP A 8 5.68 -5.15 9.67
N ILE A 9 5.88 -6.46 9.55
CA ILE A 9 6.49 -7.06 8.36
C ILE A 9 5.36 -7.61 7.51
N VAL A 10 5.27 -7.17 6.26
CA VAL A 10 4.22 -7.57 5.33
C VAL A 10 4.81 -8.07 4.02
N ALA A 11 4.10 -8.99 3.38
CA ALA A 11 4.43 -9.50 2.06
C ALA A 11 3.36 -9.07 1.06
N ARG A 12 3.78 -8.71 -0.16
CA ARG A 12 2.85 -8.45 -1.26
C ARG A 12 2.37 -9.77 -1.84
N THR A 13 1.07 -9.98 -1.90
CA THR A 13 0.48 -11.22 -2.47
C THR A 13 -0.08 -11.02 -3.86
N GLY A 14 -0.23 -9.77 -4.31
CA GLY A 14 -0.73 -9.46 -5.65
C GLY A 14 -1.19 -8.01 -5.79
N GLU A 15 -2.09 -7.79 -6.73
CA GLU A 15 -2.72 -6.50 -7.02
C GLU A 15 -4.24 -6.66 -7.15
N TYR A 16 -4.99 -5.58 -6.92
CA TYR A 16 -6.41 -5.49 -7.19
C TYR A 16 -6.73 -4.08 -7.71
N GLN A 17 -7.74 -3.98 -8.57
CA GLN A 17 -8.23 -2.67 -9.02
C GLN A 17 -9.25 -2.13 -8.02
N ASP A 18 -9.18 -0.84 -7.72
CA ASP A 18 -10.25 -0.15 -7.03
C ASP A 18 -11.39 0.24 -7.99
N GLY A 19 -12.52 0.71 -7.45
CA GLY A 19 -13.68 1.09 -8.25
C GLY A 19 -13.45 2.25 -9.23
N HIS A 20 -12.29 2.90 -9.19
CA HIS A 20 -11.88 3.96 -10.10
C HIS A 20 -10.82 3.48 -11.11
N GLY A 21 -10.57 2.16 -11.18
CA GLY A 21 -9.61 1.55 -12.11
C GLY A 21 -8.15 1.69 -11.71
N LYS A 22 -7.82 2.20 -10.51
CA LYS A 22 -6.44 2.29 -10.04
C LYS A 22 -5.99 0.96 -9.44
N SER A 23 -4.84 0.46 -9.89
CA SER A 23 -4.23 -0.74 -9.28
C SER A 23 -3.69 -0.44 -7.88
N LYS A 24 -4.01 -1.32 -6.93
CA LYS A 24 -3.55 -1.31 -5.54
C LYS A 24 -2.90 -2.64 -5.19
N GLY A 25 -1.76 -2.60 -4.49
CA GLY A 25 -1.11 -3.80 -3.99
C GLY A 25 -1.96 -4.47 -2.90
N ARG A 26 -2.09 -5.80 -2.99
CA ARG A 26 -2.60 -6.64 -1.92
C ARG A 26 -1.44 -7.09 -1.04
N TYR A 27 -1.58 -6.91 0.26
CA TYR A 27 -0.54 -7.26 1.24
C TYR A 27 -1.12 -8.15 2.34
N VAL A 28 -0.27 -9.04 2.86
CA VAL A 28 -0.56 -9.87 4.03
C VAL A 28 0.50 -9.61 5.09
N ASN A 29 0.08 -9.47 6.35
CA ASN A 29 1.03 -9.35 7.45
C ASN A 29 1.72 -10.72 7.69
N ALA A 30 3.04 -10.74 7.53
CA ALA A 30 3.90 -11.90 7.67
C ALA A 30 4.46 -12.03 9.10
N GLY A 31 4.57 -10.91 9.82
CA GLY A 31 5.20 -10.90 11.13
C GLY A 31 5.42 -9.51 11.71
N SER A 32 6.39 -9.41 12.62
CA SER A 32 6.77 -8.16 13.28
C SER A 32 8.27 -8.09 13.52
N LEU A 33 8.82 -6.89 13.36
CA LEU A 33 10.19 -6.58 13.74
C LEU A 33 10.18 -6.01 15.15
N LEU A 34 11.00 -6.59 16.02
CA LEU A 34 11.19 -6.15 17.38
C LEU A 34 12.61 -5.65 17.58
N TYR A 35 12.73 -4.68 18.47
CA TYR A 35 14.01 -4.20 18.97
C TYR A 35 14.18 -4.67 20.41
N ASN A 36 15.32 -5.26 20.70
CA ASN A 36 15.75 -5.61 22.05
C ASN A 36 16.62 -4.47 22.59
N HIS A 37 16.17 -3.84 23.68
CA HIS A 37 16.89 -2.73 24.29
C HIS A 37 18.14 -3.17 25.06
N ASP A 38 18.16 -4.41 25.56
CA ASP A 38 19.24 -4.94 26.38
C ASP A 38 20.46 -5.22 25.50
N ASP A 39 20.26 -5.96 24.40
CA ASP A 39 21.32 -6.38 23.47
C ASP A 39 21.51 -5.44 22.27
N LYS A 40 20.69 -4.37 22.18
CA LYS A 40 20.61 -3.44 21.03
C LYS A 40 20.47 -4.15 19.68
N SER A 41 19.76 -5.28 19.66
CA SER A 41 19.60 -6.16 18.51
C SER A 41 18.17 -6.17 17.97
N TYR A 42 17.99 -6.73 16.78
CA TYR A 42 16.69 -6.88 16.14
C TYR A 42 16.28 -8.34 16.07
N PHE A 43 15.00 -8.59 16.33
CA PHE A 43 14.39 -9.91 16.18
C PHE A 43 13.20 -9.83 15.24
N ILE A 44 13.00 -10.89 14.47
CA ILE A 44 11.83 -11.05 13.63
C ILE A 44 10.96 -12.14 14.25
N LEU A 45 9.70 -11.81 14.49
CA LEU A 45 8.66 -12.80 14.76
C LEU A 45 7.85 -13.00 13.50
N LEU A 46 7.97 -14.17 12.90
CA LEU A 46 7.10 -14.59 11.79
C LEU A 46 5.86 -15.28 12.32
N LYS A 47 4.72 -15.07 11.66
CA LYS A 47 3.53 -15.88 11.92
C LYS A 47 3.85 -17.32 11.56
N ARG A 48 3.52 -18.25 12.46
CA ARG A 48 3.70 -19.69 12.24
C ARG A 48 3.05 -20.19 10.95
N THR A 49 1.96 -19.56 10.53
CA THR A 49 1.18 -19.91 9.34
C THR A 49 1.64 -19.20 8.07
N PHE A 50 2.62 -18.31 8.15
CA PHE A 50 3.12 -17.60 6.98
C PHE A 50 3.99 -18.55 6.15
N ASN A 51 3.55 -18.81 4.91
CA ASN A 51 4.28 -19.63 3.95
C ASN A 51 4.88 -18.75 2.85
N PRO A 52 6.21 -18.56 2.79
CA PRO A 52 6.85 -17.73 1.77
C PRO A 52 6.73 -18.31 0.36
N ALA A 53 6.59 -19.64 0.21
CA ALA A 53 6.45 -20.29 -1.09
C ALA A 53 5.15 -19.93 -1.82
N GLY A 54 4.14 -19.39 -1.11
CA GLY A 54 2.88 -18.95 -1.69
C GLY A 54 2.91 -17.50 -2.20
N LEU A 55 4.05 -16.81 -2.08
CA LEU A 55 4.18 -15.45 -2.61
C LEU A 55 4.46 -15.47 -4.11
N PRO A 56 3.96 -14.48 -4.86
CA PRO A 56 4.31 -14.35 -6.27
C PRO A 56 5.83 -14.20 -6.39
N ALA A 57 6.42 -14.95 -7.31
CA ALA A 57 7.79 -14.73 -7.71
C ALA A 57 7.93 -13.30 -8.25
N SER A 58 9.06 -12.66 -7.99
CA SER A 58 9.37 -11.40 -8.67
C SER A 58 9.36 -11.62 -10.19
N ASP A 59 8.97 -10.59 -10.95
CA ASP A 59 8.82 -10.62 -12.41
C ASP A 59 10.07 -11.11 -13.18
N LYS A 60 11.21 -11.25 -12.50
CA LYS A 60 12.48 -11.79 -13.02
C LYS A 60 12.64 -13.30 -12.89
N GLY A 61 11.59 -14.03 -12.52
CA GLY A 61 11.46 -15.49 -12.71
C GLY A 61 12.33 -16.41 -11.84
N GLU A 62 13.39 -15.92 -11.20
CA GLU A 62 14.38 -16.78 -10.53
C GLU A 62 14.92 -16.11 -9.27
N SER A 63 14.14 -16.07 -8.21
CA SER A 63 14.64 -15.56 -6.93
C SER A 63 14.31 -16.54 -5.82
N ASP A 64 15.34 -17.14 -5.23
CA ASP A 64 15.27 -17.95 -4.01
C ASP A 64 14.90 -17.12 -2.77
N ALA A 65 14.74 -15.81 -2.94
CA ALA A 65 14.45 -14.85 -1.89
C ALA A 65 13.08 -14.19 -2.10
N VAL A 66 12.39 -13.95 -0.98
CA VAL A 66 11.14 -13.19 -0.94
C VAL A 66 11.39 -11.78 -0.41
N VAL A 67 10.69 -10.79 -0.97
CA VAL A 67 10.79 -9.41 -0.52
C VAL A 67 9.68 -9.13 0.50
N LEU A 68 10.09 -8.67 1.68
CA LEU A 68 9.19 -8.27 2.76
C LEU A 68 9.34 -6.77 3.04
N SER A 69 8.22 -6.06 3.16
CA SER A 69 8.19 -4.65 3.49
C SER A 69 7.97 -4.45 4.99
N CYS A 70 8.73 -3.54 5.60
CA CYS A 70 8.58 -3.18 7.00
C CYS A 70 7.86 -1.84 7.11
N PHE A 71 6.62 -1.85 7.61
CA PHE A 71 5.81 -0.65 7.82
C PHE A 71 5.76 -0.29 9.30
N ASP A 72 5.56 0.99 9.60
CA ASP A 72 5.25 1.41 10.96
C ASP A 72 3.95 0.73 11.41
N PRO A 73 3.87 0.26 12.66
CA PRO A 73 2.66 -0.37 13.17
C PRO A 73 1.53 0.65 13.11
N GLU A 74 0.41 0.29 12.47
CA GLU A 74 -0.76 1.17 12.44
C GLU A 74 -1.15 1.55 13.87
N ARG A 75 -1.22 2.86 14.16
CA ARG A 75 -1.79 3.34 15.42
C ARG A 75 -3.22 2.82 15.51
N SER A 76 -3.47 1.89 16.42
CA SER A 76 -4.81 1.40 16.73
C SER A 76 -5.68 2.56 17.25
N GLY A 77 -6.37 3.22 16.32
CA GLY A 77 -7.25 4.37 16.59
C GLY A 77 -8.19 4.73 15.44
N GLY A 78 -8.07 4.09 14.27
CA GLY A 78 -9.01 4.26 13.17
C GLY A 78 -9.65 2.93 12.80
N LYS A 79 -10.97 2.81 13.01
CA LYS A 79 -11.78 1.74 12.40
C LYS A 79 -11.68 1.87 10.89
N GLY A 80 -10.87 1.04 10.25
CA GLY A 80 -10.73 1.01 8.79
C GLY A 80 -9.94 -0.21 8.37
N SER A 81 -10.67 -1.25 7.98
CA SER A 81 -10.14 -2.41 7.28
C SER A 81 -9.28 -2.00 6.09
N GLY A 82 -7.99 -2.36 6.13
CA GLY A 82 -7.08 -2.45 4.99
C GLY A 82 -6.74 -1.14 4.29
N SER A 83 -5.61 -0.52 4.63
CA SER A 83 -5.03 0.55 3.82
C SER A 83 -3.54 0.76 4.13
N TYR A 84 -2.64 0.10 3.37
CA TYR A 84 -1.31 0.66 3.16
C TYR A 84 -1.32 1.51 1.89
N PRO A 85 -1.38 2.85 2.03
CA PRO A 85 -0.75 3.70 1.05
C PRO A 85 0.26 4.63 1.73
N ARG A 86 1.52 4.58 1.27
CA ARG A 86 2.34 5.79 1.28
C ARG A 86 3.19 5.81 0.02
N GLN A 87 2.58 6.29 -1.07
CA GLN A 87 3.34 6.81 -2.20
C GLN A 87 4.09 8.05 -1.70
N LEU A 88 5.40 7.93 -1.62
CA LEU A 88 6.31 9.04 -1.48
C LEU A 88 6.39 9.72 -2.86
N SER A 89 5.66 10.82 -3.07
CA SER A 89 5.84 11.64 -4.25
C SER A 89 6.97 12.63 -3.99
N GLU A 90 8.11 12.39 -4.65
CA GLU A 90 9.24 13.29 -4.71
C GLU A 90 8.86 14.61 -5.41
N LYS A 91 9.09 15.70 -4.67
CA LYS A 91 9.65 16.99 -5.09
C LYS A 91 9.70 17.30 -6.60
N GLY A 92 8.91 18.29 -6.99
CA GLY A 92 8.99 19.08 -8.23
C GLY A 92 7.60 19.65 -8.49
N GLY A 93 7.34 20.93 -8.68
CA GLY A 93 8.10 22.14 -8.95
C GLY A 93 7.05 23.17 -9.39
N ASP A 94 7.38 24.44 -9.21
CA ASP A 94 6.71 25.62 -9.79
C ASP A 94 5.36 26.11 -9.23
N GLN A 95 5.45 27.28 -8.61
CA GLN A 95 4.38 28.20 -8.32
C GLN A 95 4.10 29.05 -9.58
N SER A 96 2.87 29.09 -10.06
CA SER A 96 2.32 30.36 -10.58
C SER A 96 0.80 30.31 -10.75
N ASN A 97 0.18 31.33 -10.16
CA ASN A 97 -1.19 31.76 -10.39
C ASN A 97 -1.38 32.19 -11.86
N GLN A 98 -2.49 31.79 -12.48
CA GLN A 98 -3.19 32.71 -13.38
C GLN A 98 -4.68 32.38 -13.49
N TYR A 99 -5.49 33.27 -12.92
CA TYR A 99 -6.92 33.44 -13.21
C TYR A 99 -7.13 33.75 -14.70
N GLY A 100 -8.07 33.06 -15.36
CA GLY A 100 -8.44 33.38 -16.75
C GLY A 100 -9.62 32.58 -17.31
N LYS A 101 -10.82 33.17 -17.20
CA LYS A 101 -11.96 33.13 -18.14
C LYS A 101 -12.36 31.79 -18.80
N GLN A 102 -13.48 31.22 -18.38
CA GLN A 102 -14.26 30.25 -19.17
C GLN A 102 -15.40 30.95 -19.93
N SER A 103 -15.41 30.77 -21.25
CA SER A 103 -16.49 31.13 -22.18
C SER A 103 -16.62 30.00 -23.21
N SER A 104 -17.85 29.73 -23.62
CA SER A 104 -18.30 28.76 -24.65
C SER A 104 -18.24 27.30 -24.20
N GLY A 105 -19.33 26.53 -24.11
CA GLY A 105 -20.58 26.55 -24.86
C GLY A 105 -20.61 25.30 -25.74
N TYR A 106 -21.26 24.22 -25.28
CA TYR A 106 -21.84 23.14 -26.10
C TYR A 106 -22.92 22.42 -25.28
N SER A 107 -24.14 22.52 -25.79
CA SER A 107 -25.33 21.75 -25.47
C SER A 107 -25.27 20.39 -26.16
N HIS A 108 -25.67 19.32 -25.47
CA HIS A 108 -26.22 18.11 -26.11
C HIS A 108 -27.14 17.38 -25.12
N ASP A 109 -28.42 17.72 -25.21
CA ASP A 109 -29.58 16.82 -25.30
C ASP A 109 -29.67 15.64 -24.31
N LEU A 110 -30.54 15.82 -23.30
CA LEU A 110 -30.98 14.83 -22.31
C LEU A 110 -32.24 14.06 -22.77
N ASP A 111 -32.37 13.78 -24.07
CA ASP A 111 -33.55 13.12 -24.66
C ASP A 111 -33.19 11.78 -25.32
N ASP A 112 -32.66 10.82 -24.55
CA ASP A 112 -32.61 9.42 -25.01
C ASP A 112 -33.54 8.52 -24.16
N PRO A 113 -34.68 8.06 -24.71
CA PRO A 113 -35.59 7.18 -24.01
C PRO A 113 -34.99 5.77 -23.85
N VAL A 114 -34.91 5.32 -22.60
CA VAL A 114 -34.66 3.93 -22.20
C VAL A 114 -35.52 2.94 -23.02
N PRO A 115 -34.93 1.95 -23.72
CA PRO A 115 -35.70 0.86 -24.31
C PRO A 115 -36.11 -0.15 -23.22
N PHE A 116 -37.34 -0.65 -23.33
CA PHE A 116 -37.92 -1.71 -22.49
C PHE A 116 -37.22 -3.06 -22.70
#